data_AF-A0A356NL12-F1
#
_entry.id   AF-A0A356NL12-F1
#
_cell.length_a   1.000
_cell.length_b   1.000
_cell.length_c   1.000
_cell.angle_alpha   90.00
_cell.angle_beta   90.00
_cell.angle_gamma   90.00
#
_symmetry.space_group_name_H-M   'P 1'
#
loop_
_entity.id
_entity.type
_entity.pdbx_description
1 polymer ?
#
loop_
_entity_poly.entity_id
_entity_poly.type
_entity_poly.pdbx_seq_one_letter_code
_entity_poly.pdbx_strand_id
1 'polypeptide(L)'
;MKREHTNTPIQALTLLNDPEFMEAARVLAQRMQLEGGKTIDHQLNLGFRLLCGRYPDVTELNLLTILFDRAYTKYENNPEATNALLEVGAYPLNPKLDPVQTAALTQVASTIMNFDEAYMKR
;
A
#
# COMPACT_ATOMS: atom_id res chain seq x y z
N MET A 1 15.34 19.83 -27.91
CA MET A 1 14.70 20.31 -26.67
C MET A 1 15.23 19.47 -25.52
N LYS A 2 15.99 20.09 -24.61
CA LYS A 2 16.66 19.44 -23.48
C LYS A 2 15.63 19.33 -22.36
N ARG A 3 15.25 18.11 -21.98
CA ARG A 3 14.38 17.87 -20.82
C ARG A 3 15.15 18.25 -19.56
N GLU A 4 14.61 19.23 -18.83
CA GLU A 4 15.09 19.60 -17.51
C GLU A 4 14.88 18.38 -16.59
N HIS A 5 15.96 17.81 -16.07
CA HIS A 5 15.88 16.78 -15.03
C HIS A 5 15.57 17.49 -13.72
N THR A 6 14.30 17.55 -13.36
CA THR A 6 13.89 17.91 -12.00
C THR A 6 14.21 16.74 -11.07
N ASN A 7 15.46 16.69 -10.60
CA ASN A 7 15.82 15.94 -9.41
C ASN A 7 15.23 16.70 -8.22
N THR A 8 14.09 16.28 -7.67
CA THR A 8 13.67 16.68 -6.32
C THR A 8 13.76 15.50 -5.34
N PRO A 9 14.98 15.07 -4.96
CA PRO A 9 15.15 14.11 -3.86
C PRO A 9 14.71 14.67 -2.49
N ILE A 10 14.25 15.93 -2.41
CA ILE A 10 13.73 16.57 -1.19
C ILE A 10 12.19 16.55 -1.11
N GLN A 11 11.45 16.38 -2.21
CA GLN A 11 9.98 16.33 -2.19
C GLN A 11 9.43 14.95 -1.79
N ALA A 12 10.15 13.86 -2.09
CA ALA A 12 9.79 12.51 -1.66
C ALA A 12 9.73 12.37 -0.12
N LEU A 13 10.59 13.11 0.60
CA LEU A 13 10.63 13.09 2.07
C LEU A 13 9.45 13.83 2.72
N THR A 14 8.77 14.73 1.98
CA THR A 14 7.58 15.44 2.46
C THR A 14 6.27 14.68 2.18
N LEU A 15 6.23 13.87 1.12
CA LEU A 15 5.11 12.97 0.80
C LEU A 15 4.88 11.87 1.86
N LEU A 16 5.96 11.47 2.55
CA LEU A 16 5.97 10.35 3.50
C LEU A 16 5.15 10.57 4.79
N ASN A 17 4.85 11.82 5.13
CA ASN A 17 3.98 12.19 6.25
C ASN A 17 2.66 12.82 5.79
N ASP A 18 2.42 12.87 4.48
CA ASP A 18 1.21 13.49 3.97
C ASP A 18 0.04 12.50 4.14
N PRO A 19 -1.02 12.88 4.88
CA PRO A 19 -2.21 12.05 5.00
C PRO A 19 -2.78 11.62 3.64
N GLU A 20 -2.53 12.39 2.58
CA GLU A 20 -2.91 12.07 1.21
C GLU A 20 -2.26 10.77 0.67
N PHE A 21 -0.98 10.51 0.99
CA PHE A 21 -0.30 9.29 0.54
C PHE A 21 -0.81 8.06 1.28
N MET A 22 -1.04 8.22 2.59
CA MET A 22 -1.62 7.15 3.41
C MET A 22 -3.07 6.87 3.00
N GLU A 23 -3.84 7.91 2.66
CA GLU A 23 -5.18 7.78 2.09
C GLU A 23 -5.13 7.04 0.74
N ALA A 24 -4.20 7.39 -0.15
CA ALA A 24 -4.04 6.69 -1.42
C ALA A 24 -3.72 5.19 -1.22
N ALA A 25 -2.82 4.86 -0.29
CA ALA A 25 -2.51 3.49 0.08
C ALA A 25 -3.74 2.76 0.64
N ARG A 26 -4.56 3.44 1.45
CA ARG A 26 -5.81 2.88 2.03
C ARG A 26 -6.87 2.62 0.96
N VAL A 27 -7.05 3.56 0.03
CA VAL A 27 -7.97 3.39 -1.10
C VAL A 27 -7.52 2.23 -1.99
N LEU A 28 -6.21 2.12 -2.25
CA LEU A 28 -5.67 1.00 -3.00
C LEU A 28 -5.88 -0.33 -2.27
N ALA A 29 -5.68 -0.38 -0.95
CA ALA A 29 -5.93 -1.57 -0.15
C ALA A 29 -7.38 -2.05 -0.25
N GLN A 30 -8.35 -1.14 -0.18
CA GLN A 30 -9.77 -1.48 -0.38
C GLN A 30 -10.00 -2.04 -1.79
N ARG A 31 -9.39 -1.42 -2.80
CA ARG A 31 -9.49 -1.90 -4.18
C ARG A 31 -8.87 -3.28 -4.35
N MET A 32 -7.73 -3.55 -3.72
CA MET A 32 -7.08 -4.86 -3.71
C MET A 32 -8.02 -5.93 -3.14
N GLN A 33 -8.75 -5.65 -2.06
CA GLN A 33 -9.72 -6.61 -1.50
C GLN A 33 -10.93 -6.84 -2.39
N LEU A 34 -11.45 -5.79 -3.02
CA LEU A 34 -12.66 -5.87 -3.84
C LEU A 34 -12.40 -6.53 -5.21
N GLU A 35 -11.31 -6.16 -5.87
CA GLU A 35 -10.99 -6.58 -7.24
C GLU A 35 -9.96 -7.73 -7.29
N GLY A 36 -9.14 -7.88 -6.25
CA GLY A 36 -8.05 -8.86 -6.20
C GLY A 36 -8.51 -10.28 -5.90
N GLY A 37 -9.80 -10.52 -5.69
CA GLY A 37 -10.34 -11.86 -5.46
C GLY A 37 -10.19 -12.36 -4.02
N LYS A 38 -10.30 -13.68 -3.84
CA LYS A 38 -10.55 -14.31 -2.53
C LYS A 38 -9.30 -14.58 -1.68
N THR A 39 -8.12 -14.62 -2.26
CA THR A 39 -6.88 -14.97 -1.55
C THR A 39 -5.97 -13.74 -1.42
N ILE A 40 -5.23 -13.66 -0.32
CA ILE A 40 -4.28 -12.56 -0.08
C ILE A 40 -3.27 -12.47 -1.23
N ASP A 41 -2.74 -13.59 -1.70
CA ASP A 41 -1.81 -13.61 -2.84
C ASP A 41 -2.37 -12.92 -4.08
N HIS A 42 -3.63 -13.15 -4.44
CA HIS A 42 -4.23 -12.47 -5.59
C HIS A 42 -4.41 -10.96 -5.35
N GLN A 43 -4.74 -10.57 -4.12
CA GLN A 43 -4.84 -9.16 -3.72
C GLN A 43 -3.48 -8.47 -3.80
N LEU A 44 -2.42 -9.11 -3.30
CA LEU A 44 -1.03 -8.63 -3.37
C LEU A 44 -0.53 -8.53 -4.82
N ASN A 45 -0.82 -9.54 -5.65
CA ASN A 45 -0.51 -9.52 -7.08
C ASN A 45 -1.19 -8.33 -7.77
N LEU A 46 -2.46 -8.07 -7.47
CA LEU A 46 -3.18 -6.94 -8.03
C LEU A 46 -2.56 -5.61 -7.59
N GLY A 47 -2.30 -5.42 -6.29
CA GLY A 47 -1.70 -4.20 -5.77
C GLY A 47 -0.33 -3.92 -6.37
N PHE A 48 0.53 -4.95 -6.44
CA PHE A 48 1.84 -4.84 -7.06
C PHE A 48 1.76 -4.50 -8.55
N ARG A 49 0.82 -5.11 -9.29
CA ARG A 49 0.59 -4.80 -10.71
C ARG A 49 0.07 -3.38 -10.92
N LEU A 50 -0.81 -2.90 -10.05
CA LEU A 50 -1.35 -1.54 -10.13
C LEU A 50 -0.28 -0.48 -9.87
N LEU A 51 0.69 -0.78 -9.00
CA LEU A 51 1.78 0.14 -8.65
C LEU A 51 2.96 0.05 -9.63
N CYS A 52 3.47 -1.15 -9.89
CA CYS A 52 4.72 -1.36 -10.65
C CYS A 52 4.48 -1.76 -12.12
N GLY A 53 3.23 -1.93 -12.56
CA GLY A 53 2.89 -2.27 -13.95
C GLY A 53 3.24 -3.71 -14.40
N ARG A 54 3.79 -4.54 -13.50
CA ARG A 54 4.16 -5.94 -13.74
C ARG A 54 3.68 -6.83 -12.59
N TYR A 55 3.73 -8.14 -12.78
CA TYR A 55 3.50 -9.08 -11.67
C TYR A 55 4.76 -9.17 -10.78
N PRO A 56 4.57 -9.38 -9.45
CA PRO A 56 5.69 -9.68 -8.58
C PRO A 56 6.30 -11.02 -8.95
N ASP A 57 7.61 -11.16 -8.79
CA ASP A 57 8.22 -12.48 -8.83
C ASP A 57 7.91 -13.28 -7.55
N VAL A 58 8.37 -14.54 -7.50
CA VAL A 58 8.10 -15.44 -6.37
C VAL A 58 8.75 -14.91 -5.07
N THR A 59 9.90 -14.27 -5.15
CA THR A 59 10.62 -13.73 -3.99
C THR A 59 9.92 -12.48 -3.47
N GLU A 60 9.53 -11.57 -4.35
CA GLU A 60 8.76 -10.37 -4.03
C GLU A 60 7.41 -10.74 -3.42
N LEU A 61 6.67 -11.66 -4.04
CA LEU A 61 5.38 -12.10 -3.51
C LEU A 61 5.52 -12.68 -2.10
N ASN A 62 6.50 -13.55 -1.88
CA ASN A 62 6.77 -14.11 -0.55
C ASN A 62 7.10 -13.03 0.49
N LEU A 63 7.89 -12.02 0.12
CA LEU A 63 8.21 -10.89 1.01
C LEU A 63 6.97 -10.06 1.34
N LEU A 64 6.11 -9.80 0.35
CA LEU A 64 4.86 -9.07 0.56
C LEU A 64 3.88 -9.86 1.43
N THR A 65 3.80 -11.18 1.28
CA THR A 65 2.98 -12.04 2.14
C THR A 65 3.50 -12.03 3.58
N ILE A 66 4.81 -12.15 3.81
CA ILE A 66 5.41 -12.05 5.15
C ILE A 66 5.13 -10.66 5.78
N LEU A 67 5.23 -9.60 4.98
CA LEU A 67 4.93 -8.25 5.42
C LEU A 67 3.45 -8.11 5.80
N PHE A 68 2.55 -8.65 4.96
CA PHE A 68 1.12 -8.67 5.22
C PHE A 68 0.83 -9.39 6.53
N ASP A 69 1.34 -10.61 6.74
CA ASP A 69 1.07 -11.39 7.95
C ASP A 69 1.52 -10.66 9.21
N ARG A 70 2.73 -10.05 9.19
CA ARG A 70 3.21 -9.23 10.30
C ARG A 70 2.31 -8.02 10.55
N ALA A 71 1.89 -7.33 9.49
CA ALA A 71 1.01 -6.17 9.61
C ALA A 71 -0.36 -6.59 10.15
N TYR A 72 -0.92 -7.70 9.65
CA TYR A 72 -2.18 -8.26 10.11
C TYR A 72 -2.13 -8.57 11.60
N THR A 73 -1.14 -9.34 12.07
CA THR A 73 -0.97 -9.61 13.51
C THR A 73 -0.79 -8.33 14.34
N LYS A 74 -0.07 -7.33 13.82
CA LYS A 74 0.11 -6.05 14.51
C LYS A 74 -1.22 -5.31 14.70
N TYR A 75 -2.04 -5.23 13.65
CA TYR A 75 -3.31 -4.50 13.65
C TYR A 75 -4.44 -5.27 14.35
N GLU A 76 -4.40 -6.60 14.31
CA GLU A 76 -5.30 -7.46 15.08
C GLU A 76 -5.10 -7.27 16.58
N ASN A 77 -3.85 -7.20 17.04
CA ASN A 77 -3.51 -6.98 18.46
C ASN A 77 -3.58 -5.51 18.89
N ASN A 78 -3.79 -4.57 17.97
CA ASN A 78 -3.87 -3.14 18.26
C ASN A 78 -5.02 -2.45 17.48
N PRO A 79 -6.27 -2.59 17.96
CA PRO A 79 -7.42 -1.97 17.32
C PRO A 79 -7.35 -0.44 17.25
N GLU A 80 -6.71 0.22 18.22
CA GLU A 80 -6.52 1.67 18.21
C GLU A 80 -5.67 2.10 17.01
N ALA A 81 -4.56 1.40 16.75
CA ALA A 81 -3.71 1.66 15.60
C ALA A 81 -4.43 1.37 14.26
N THR A 82 -5.31 0.37 14.24
CA THR A 82 -6.14 0.04 13.07
C THR A 82 -7.10 1.18 12.76
N ASN A 83 -7.85 1.66 13.76
CA ASN A 83 -8.78 2.76 13.57
C ASN A 83 -8.05 4.05 13.18
N ALA A 84 -6.96 4.40 13.87
CA ALA A 84 -6.18 5.59 13.57
C ALA A 84 -5.66 5.61 12.13
N LEU A 85 -5.32 4.45 11.54
CA LEU A 85 -4.91 4.34 10.14
C LEU A 85 -6.10 4.46 9.18
N LEU A 86 -7.23 3.82 9.50
CA LEU A 86 -8.40 3.78 8.62
C LEU A 86 -9.18 5.10 8.60
N GLU A 87 -9.04 5.91 9.65
CA GLU A 87 -9.57 7.28 9.74
C GLU A 87 -8.72 8.31 8.97
N VAL A 88 -7.58 7.91 8.39
CA VAL A 88 -6.76 8.81 7.57
C VAL A 88 -7.44 9.08 6.21
N GLY A 89 -7.64 10.36 5.93
CA GLY A 89 -8.22 10.86 4.68
C GLY A 89 -9.74 11.08 4.74
N ALA A 90 -10.32 11.59 3.66
CA ALA A 90 -11.75 11.86 3.53
C ALA A 90 -12.54 10.74 2.85
N TYR A 91 -11.88 9.82 2.14
CA TYR A 91 -12.52 8.77 1.37
C TYR A 91 -13.19 7.72 2.28
N PRO A 92 -14.46 7.34 2.06
CA PRO A 92 -15.15 6.43 2.96
C PRO A 92 -14.51 5.04 2.98
N LEU A 93 -14.43 4.44 4.17
CA LEU A 93 -14.12 3.02 4.32
C LEU A 93 -15.36 2.20 3.96
N ASN A 94 -15.19 1.14 3.18
CA ASN A 94 -16.27 0.19 2.92
C ASN A 94 -16.52 -0.67 4.17
N PRO A 95 -17.69 -0.57 4.82
CA PRO A 95 -17.96 -1.27 6.09
C PRO A 95 -18.10 -2.78 5.93
N LYS A 96 -18.14 -3.30 4.70
CA LYS A 96 -18.18 -4.74 4.42
C LYS A 96 -16.80 -5.40 4.43
N LEU A 97 -15.74 -4.60 4.45
CA LEU A 97 -14.36 -5.07 4.42
C LEU A 97 -13.86 -5.29 5.84
N ASP A 98 -12.98 -6.27 6.03
CA ASP A 98 -12.31 -6.47 7.30
C ASP A 98 -11.35 -5.28 7.56
N PRO A 99 -11.55 -4.50 8.63
CA PRO A 99 -10.69 -3.37 8.94
C PRO A 99 -9.23 -3.79 9.18
N VAL A 100 -8.98 -4.96 9.80
CA VAL A 100 -7.63 -5.43 10.09
C VAL A 100 -6.91 -5.78 8.80
N GLN A 101 -7.56 -6.55 7.93
CA GLN A 101 -7.03 -6.84 6.60
C GLN A 101 -6.80 -5.56 5.78
N THR A 102 -7.70 -4.57 5.89
CA THR A 102 -7.56 -3.30 5.15
C THR A 102 -6.34 -2.53 5.64
N ALA A 103 -6.13 -2.46 6.96
CA ALA A 103 -4.97 -1.81 7.54
C ALA A 103 -3.65 -2.53 7.16
N ALA A 104 -3.65 -3.86 7.19
CA ALA A 104 -2.50 -4.66 6.77
C ALA A 104 -2.14 -4.44 5.29
N LEU A 105 -3.13 -4.46 4.39
CA LEU A 105 -2.91 -4.18 2.97
C LEU A 105 -2.51 -2.72 2.72
N THR A 106 -2.99 -1.78 3.53
CA THR A 106 -2.58 -0.37 3.46
C THR A 106 -1.08 -0.23 3.74
N GLN A 107 -0.58 -0.93 4.76
CA GLN A 107 0.84 -0.96 5.08
C GLN A 107 1.67 -1.57 3.94
N VAL A 108 1.18 -2.66 3.33
CA VAL A 108 1.84 -3.28 2.18
C VAL A 108 1.86 -2.33 0.97
N ALA A 109 0.72 -1.74 0.63
CA ALA A 109 0.61 -0.79 -0.47
C ALA A 109 1.54 0.42 -0.28
N SER A 110 1.53 1.02 0.91
CA SER A 110 2.45 2.10 1.27
C SER A 110 3.91 1.65 1.12
N THR A 111 4.26 0.43 1.54
CA THR A 111 5.63 -0.09 1.41
C THR A 111 6.04 -0.26 -0.06
N ILE A 112 5.14 -0.78 -0.92
CA ILE A 112 5.40 -0.92 -2.36
C ILE A 112 5.57 0.47 -3.00
N MET A 113 4.70 1.43 -2.69
CA MET A 113 4.82 2.80 -3.21
C MET A 113 6.16 3.44 -2.80
N ASN A 114 6.59 3.26 -1.54
CA ASN A 114 7.88 3.72 -1.04
C ASN A 114 9.07 3.02 -1.74
N PHE A 115 8.93 1.74 -2.06
CA PHE A 115 9.96 0.98 -2.78
C PHE A 115 10.04 1.37 -4.26
N ASP A 116 8.91 1.65 -4.91
CA ASP A 116 8.84 2.09 -6.31
C ASP A 116 9.56 3.44 -6.51
N GLU A 117 9.39 4.40 -5.59
CA GLU A 117 10.15 5.66 -5.61
C GLU A 117 11.67 5.45 -5.51
N ALA A 118 12.12 4.45 -4.76
CA ALA A 118 13.54 4.09 -4.67
C ALA A 118 14.05 3.40 -5.97
N TYR A 119 13.16 2.72 -6.69
CA TYR A 119 13.45 2.01 -7.93
C TYR A 119 13.10 2.80 -9.20
N MET A 120 13.00 4.13 -9.11
CA MET A 120 12.84 4.99 -10.27
C MET A 120 14.13 5.00 -11.14
N LYS A 121 14.32 3.95 -11.94
CA LYS A 121 15.23 3.97 -13.08
C LYS A 121 14.40 4.22 -14.35
N ARG A 122 14.58 5.45 -14.84
CA ARG A 122 14.21 6.03 -16.15
C ARG A 122 13.95 5.04 -17.29
#